data_AF-A0A388QJ43-F1
#
_entry.id   AF-A0A388QJ43-F1
#
_cell.length_a   1.000
_cell.length_b   1.000
_cell.length_c   1.000
_cell.angle_alpha   90.00
_cell.angle_beta   90.00
_cell.angle_gamma   90.00
#
_symmetry.space_group_name_H-M   'P 1'
#
loop_
_entity.id
_entity.type
_entity.pdbx_description
1 polymer ?
#
loop_
_entity_poly.entity_id
_entity_poly.type
_entity_poly.pdbx_seq_one_letter_code
_entity_poly.pdbx_strand_id
1 'polypeptide(L)'
;MFDKLRNAFSNAAKSLGEKELNEKDMEEILFELELSLLESDVASEVIDSIKFDLKNHLIGSKVSRNEIEKFVKNSLISSISSLFDAVGKVDLFEKINEKKKTGQPFLILFVGINGTGKTTSLAKVAHMLQQAKYSVVVAAADTFRAGAIEQLREHTNRLNLKLVAQNYNSDPAAVARDAVLYAKSHKMDCVLIDTAGRMQTSKNLMEQIAKITKVVNPDFKIFVGDSLAGNDTVNQAREFFEYVKFDGSILTKSDADARGGAALSIVKITSTPVLYLGVGQEYPDLKPFDKETFLETVFGSLSDVNIKEISSKPNPTPEPNPTPEPNPTPEPNPTPEPNPTPEPNPTPEPNPTPEPNPTPEPNPTPEPNPTPEPNPTPEPQIDSFTSDPFAGITDTDIFNYSELHNISPPENDDEAIKLGTKIRDWIKHGRSKPGESKIDKKTKHGEFEEHLYNKEEIKDEKHKQDKEEEKSKKKRGVFGFFKK
;
A
#
# COMPACT_ATOMS: atom_id res chain seq x y z
N MET A 1 4.22 -12.58 -21.59
CA MET A 1 3.56 -11.54 -20.79
C MET A 1 2.03 -11.57 -20.89
N PHE A 2 1.42 -11.97 -22.02
CA PHE A 2 -0.05 -11.91 -22.16
C PHE A 2 -0.67 -13.22 -22.66
N ASP A 3 0.01 -14.35 -22.54
CA ASP A 3 -0.42 -15.61 -23.17
C ASP A 3 -1.74 -16.12 -22.61
N LYS A 4 -1.97 -15.97 -21.29
CA LYS A 4 -3.23 -16.37 -20.66
C LYS A 4 -4.39 -15.48 -21.12
N LEU A 5 -4.18 -14.17 -21.10
CA LEU A 5 -5.17 -13.20 -21.56
C LEU A 5 -5.46 -13.37 -23.06
N ARG A 6 -4.44 -13.70 -23.86
CA ARG A 6 -4.60 -14.03 -25.27
C ARG A 6 -5.42 -15.29 -25.50
N ASN A 7 -5.14 -16.34 -24.74
CA ASN A 7 -5.90 -17.59 -24.84
C ASN A 7 -7.36 -17.37 -24.40
N ALA A 8 -7.58 -16.60 -23.33
CA ALA A 8 -8.90 -16.19 -22.84
C ALA A 8 -9.74 -15.56 -23.96
N PHE A 9 -9.22 -14.49 -24.57
CA PHE A 9 -9.93 -13.78 -25.62
C PHE A 9 -10.03 -14.58 -26.91
N SER A 10 -9.01 -15.36 -27.29
CA SER A 10 -9.06 -16.20 -28.48
C SER A 10 -10.09 -17.32 -28.35
N ASN A 11 -10.23 -17.93 -27.17
CA ASN A 11 -11.20 -19.00 -26.94
C ASN A 11 -12.63 -18.44 -26.96
N ALA A 12 -12.86 -17.30 -26.30
CA ALA A 12 -14.15 -16.62 -26.35
C ALA A 12 -14.55 -16.25 -27.79
N ALA A 13 -13.62 -15.71 -28.59
CA ALA A 13 -13.88 -15.36 -29.99
C ALA A 13 -14.24 -16.57 -30.86
N LYS A 14 -13.53 -17.70 -30.69
CA LYS A 14 -13.82 -18.96 -31.41
C LYS A 14 -15.17 -19.54 -31.01
N SER A 15 -15.44 -19.61 -29.71
CA SER A 15 -16.69 -20.16 -29.16
C SER A 15 -17.92 -19.37 -29.66
N LEU A 16 -17.80 -18.03 -29.77
CA LEU A 16 -18.85 -17.18 -30.36
C LEU A 16 -19.01 -17.38 -31.88
N GLY A 17 -17.95 -17.75 -32.59
CA GLY A 17 -17.96 -17.92 -34.06
C GLY A 17 -18.66 -19.17 -34.58
N GLU A 18 -18.72 -20.25 -33.80
CA GLU A 18 -19.13 -21.57 -34.29
C GLU A 18 -20.66 -21.80 -34.34
N LYS A 19 -21.48 -20.96 -33.70
CA LYS A 19 -22.94 -21.19 -33.56
C LYS A 19 -23.79 -19.95 -33.91
N GLU A 20 -25.06 -20.18 -34.24
CA GLU A 20 -26.06 -19.12 -34.41
C GLU A 20 -26.54 -18.73 -33.01
N LEU A 21 -26.11 -17.55 -32.55
CA LEU A 21 -26.17 -17.18 -31.14
C LEU A 21 -27.59 -16.77 -30.74
N ASN A 22 -28.24 -17.58 -29.90
CA ASN A 22 -29.37 -17.13 -29.11
C ASN A 22 -28.88 -16.47 -27.80
N GLU A 23 -29.75 -15.78 -27.07
CA GLU A 23 -29.38 -15.10 -25.82
C GLU A 23 -28.76 -16.02 -24.77
N LYS A 24 -29.14 -17.30 -24.75
CA LYS A 24 -28.64 -18.27 -23.78
C LYS A 24 -27.23 -18.76 -24.12
N ASP A 25 -26.96 -19.03 -25.40
CA ASP A 25 -25.63 -19.39 -25.88
C ASP A 25 -24.65 -18.22 -25.67
N MET A 26 -25.14 -16.98 -25.83
CA MET A 26 -24.39 -15.76 -25.52
C MET A 26 -23.98 -15.68 -24.05
N GLU A 27 -24.89 -15.98 -23.12
CA GLU A 27 -24.61 -15.94 -21.68
C GLU A 27 -23.54 -16.95 -21.27
N GLU A 28 -23.58 -18.17 -21.82
CA GLU A 28 -22.59 -19.22 -21.54
C GLU A 28 -21.18 -18.77 -21.96
N ILE A 29 -21.06 -18.14 -23.13
CA ILE A 29 -19.75 -17.71 -23.63
C ILE A 29 -19.24 -16.45 -22.90
N LEU A 30 -20.13 -15.52 -22.57
CA LEU A 30 -19.77 -14.37 -21.72
C LEU A 30 -19.32 -14.82 -20.33
N PHE A 31 -19.83 -15.93 -19.82
CA PHE A 31 -19.38 -16.54 -18.58
C PHE A 31 -18.00 -17.22 -18.73
N GLU A 32 -17.75 -17.93 -19.83
CA GLU A 32 -16.41 -18.47 -20.11
C GLU A 32 -15.35 -17.36 -20.26
N LEU A 33 -15.72 -16.26 -20.93
CA LEU A 33 -14.88 -15.07 -21.05
C LEU A 33 -14.59 -14.47 -19.67
N GLU A 34 -15.62 -14.32 -18.83
CA GLU A 34 -15.47 -13.85 -17.45
C GLU A 34 -14.48 -14.68 -16.65
N LEU A 35 -14.64 -16.00 -16.63
CA LEU A 35 -13.73 -16.91 -15.94
C LEU A 35 -12.29 -16.72 -16.43
N SER A 36 -12.10 -16.63 -17.74
CA SER A 36 -10.78 -16.50 -18.34
C SER A 36 -10.12 -15.13 -18.04
N LEU A 37 -10.92 -14.08 -17.91
CA LEU A 37 -10.44 -12.75 -17.51
C LEU A 37 -10.10 -12.69 -16.02
N LEU A 38 -10.91 -13.33 -15.17
CA LEU A 38 -10.61 -13.49 -13.75
C LEU A 38 -9.28 -14.23 -13.53
N GLU A 39 -9.03 -15.32 -14.28
CA GLU A 39 -7.76 -16.06 -14.25
C GLU A 39 -6.55 -15.23 -14.73
N SER A 40 -6.82 -14.16 -15.48
CA SER A 40 -5.82 -13.22 -15.98
C SER A 40 -5.65 -11.98 -15.09
N ASP A 41 -6.16 -12.02 -13.85
CA ASP A 41 -6.12 -10.94 -12.87
C ASP A 41 -6.72 -9.62 -13.40
N VAL A 42 -7.78 -9.72 -14.22
CA VAL A 42 -8.61 -8.58 -14.59
C VAL A 42 -9.65 -8.38 -13.48
N ALA A 43 -9.82 -7.14 -13.01
CA ALA A 43 -10.78 -6.84 -11.95
C ALA A 43 -12.23 -7.02 -12.41
N SER A 44 -13.10 -7.53 -11.52
CA SER A 44 -14.48 -7.86 -11.85
C SER A 44 -15.25 -6.70 -12.48
N GLU A 45 -15.07 -5.47 -12.00
CA GLU A 45 -15.77 -4.30 -12.56
C GLU A 45 -15.34 -3.99 -14.01
N VAL A 46 -14.11 -4.36 -14.36
CA VAL A 46 -13.58 -4.23 -15.73
C VAL A 46 -14.18 -5.31 -16.61
N ILE A 47 -14.28 -6.54 -16.09
CA ILE A 47 -14.91 -7.67 -16.78
C ILE A 47 -16.38 -7.36 -17.06
N ASP A 48 -17.10 -6.84 -16.08
CA ASP A 48 -18.50 -6.44 -16.23
C ASP A 48 -18.66 -5.36 -17.30
N SER A 49 -17.77 -4.37 -17.33
CA SER A 49 -17.76 -3.34 -18.40
C SER A 49 -17.53 -3.98 -19.77
N ILE A 50 -16.57 -4.91 -19.90
CA ILE A 50 -16.29 -5.59 -21.17
C ILE A 50 -17.48 -6.44 -21.61
N LYS A 51 -18.11 -7.19 -20.70
CA LYS A 51 -19.29 -8.01 -21.00
C LYS A 51 -20.46 -7.15 -21.43
N PHE A 52 -20.70 -6.04 -20.75
CA PHE A 52 -21.76 -5.09 -21.10
C PHE A 52 -21.55 -4.52 -22.49
N ASP A 53 -20.35 -4.02 -22.79
CA ASP A 53 -20.02 -3.46 -24.10
C ASP A 53 -20.13 -4.51 -25.20
N LEU A 54 -19.67 -5.74 -24.94
CA LEU A 54 -19.74 -6.84 -25.90
C LEU A 54 -21.18 -7.28 -26.16
N LYS A 55 -22.01 -7.37 -25.12
CA LYS A 55 -23.44 -7.68 -25.22
C LYS A 55 -24.17 -6.64 -26.08
N ASN A 56 -23.90 -5.36 -25.87
CA ASN A 56 -24.52 -4.28 -26.66
C ASN A 56 -24.07 -4.26 -28.13
N HIS A 57 -22.83 -4.64 -28.44
CA HIS A 57 -22.35 -4.71 -29.83
C HIS A 57 -22.81 -5.98 -30.57
N LEU A 58 -23.06 -7.07 -29.86
CA LEU A 58 -23.46 -8.36 -30.46
C LEU A 58 -24.98 -8.48 -30.62
N ILE A 59 -25.77 -7.99 -29.67
CA ILE A 59 -27.24 -8.05 -29.75
C ILE A 59 -27.73 -7.17 -30.90
N GLY A 60 -28.38 -7.78 -31.89
CA GLY A 60 -28.95 -7.10 -33.07
C GLY A 60 -28.04 -7.03 -34.30
N SER A 61 -26.78 -7.45 -34.20
CA SER A 61 -25.84 -7.47 -35.31
C SER A 61 -26.06 -8.71 -36.20
N LYS A 62 -26.46 -8.50 -37.47
CA LYS A 62 -26.54 -9.59 -38.47
C LYS A 62 -25.16 -9.86 -39.05
N VAL A 63 -24.40 -10.76 -38.42
CA VAL A 63 -23.06 -11.15 -38.87
C VAL A 63 -23.12 -12.52 -39.54
N SER A 64 -22.41 -12.68 -40.67
CA SER A 64 -22.33 -13.97 -41.34
C SER A 64 -21.52 -14.96 -40.51
N ARG A 65 -21.87 -16.26 -40.49
CA ARG A 65 -21.20 -17.31 -39.69
C ARG A 65 -19.66 -17.30 -39.83
N ASN A 66 -19.16 -17.00 -41.02
CA ASN A 66 -17.73 -16.98 -41.32
C ASN A 66 -17.00 -15.71 -40.82
N GLU A 67 -17.73 -14.71 -40.33
CA GLU A 67 -17.21 -13.42 -39.87
C GLU A 67 -17.44 -13.17 -38.38
N ILE A 68 -18.19 -14.03 -37.68
CA ILE A 68 -18.54 -13.83 -36.26
C ILE A 68 -17.28 -13.81 -35.38
N GLU A 69 -16.35 -14.75 -35.55
CA GLU A 69 -15.09 -14.78 -34.79
C GLU A 69 -14.32 -13.46 -34.96
N LYS A 70 -14.21 -12.98 -36.20
CA LYS A 70 -13.55 -11.72 -36.53
C LYS A 70 -14.29 -10.52 -35.94
N PHE A 71 -15.62 -10.51 -36.01
CA PHE A 71 -16.46 -9.45 -35.45
C PHE A 71 -16.32 -9.35 -33.94
N VAL A 72 -16.36 -10.48 -33.24
CA VAL A 72 -16.20 -10.55 -31.77
C VAL A 72 -14.81 -10.09 -31.37
N LYS A 73 -13.77 -10.60 -32.04
CA LYS A 73 -12.39 -10.18 -31.81
C LYS A 73 -12.23 -8.67 -31.99
N ASN A 74 -12.78 -8.12 -33.07
CA ASN A 74 -12.76 -6.67 -33.34
C ASN A 74 -13.51 -5.87 -32.28
N SER A 75 -14.67 -6.37 -31.83
CA SER A 75 -15.47 -5.72 -30.79
C SER A 75 -14.71 -5.68 -29.47
N LEU A 76 -14.08 -6.79 -29.06
CA LEU A 76 -13.24 -6.86 -27.86
C LEU A 76 -12.03 -5.92 -27.93
N ILE A 77 -11.30 -5.93 -29.06
CA ILE A 77 -10.17 -5.02 -29.28
C ILE A 77 -10.62 -3.57 -29.18
N SER A 78 -11.76 -3.23 -29.79
CA SER A 78 -12.33 -1.88 -29.74
C SER A 78 -12.72 -1.47 -28.32
N SER A 79 -13.42 -2.34 -27.58
CA SER A 79 -13.79 -2.10 -26.18
C SER A 79 -12.55 -1.82 -25.33
N ILE A 80 -11.51 -2.65 -25.44
CA ILE A 80 -10.27 -2.47 -24.66
C ILE A 80 -9.48 -1.25 -25.12
N SER A 81 -9.35 -1.02 -26.42
CA SER A 81 -8.68 0.18 -26.95
C SER A 81 -9.34 1.43 -26.42
N SER A 82 -10.68 1.48 -26.39
CA SER A 82 -11.41 2.65 -25.93
C SER A 82 -11.13 3.00 -24.46
N LEU A 83 -10.83 2.00 -23.62
CA LEU A 83 -10.41 2.23 -22.23
C LEU A 83 -9.07 2.96 -22.14
N PHE A 84 -8.11 2.62 -23.00
CA PHE A 84 -6.82 3.32 -23.08
C PHE A 84 -6.94 4.68 -23.77
N ASP A 85 -7.83 4.81 -24.76
CA ASP A 85 -8.09 6.09 -25.44
C ASP A 85 -8.73 7.13 -24.52
N ALA A 86 -9.62 6.69 -23.62
CA ALA A 86 -10.33 7.57 -22.70
C ALA A 86 -9.40 8.32 -21.73
N VAL A 87 -8.27 7.72 -21.35
CA VAL A 87 -7.29 8.37 -20.44
C VAL A 87 -6.26 9.22 -21.19
N GLY A 88 -6.22 9.11 -22.52
CA GLY A 88 -5.27 9.83 -23.37
C GLY A 88 -3.82 9.39 -23.20
N LYS A 89 -2.94 10.06 -23.94
CA LYS A 89 -1.48 9.87 -23.87
C LYS A 89 -0.85 10.99 -23.06
N VAL A 90 0.05 10.62 -22.16
CA VAL A 90 0.86 11.58 -21.39
C VAL A 90 2.30 11.52 -21.87
N ASP A 91 2.80 12.62 -22.42
CA ASP A 91 4.22 12.82 -22.68
C ASP A 91 4.87 13.55 -21.50
N LEU A 92 5.68 12.82 -20.74
CA LEU A 92 6.37 13.37 -19.58
C LEU A 92 7.41 14.44 -19.98
N PHE A 93 8.07 14.29 -21.14
CA PHE A 93 9.06 15.23 -21.62
C PHE A 93 8.41 16.55 -22.05
N GLU A 94 7.25 16.48 -22.70
CA GLU A 94 6.47 17.67 -23.04
C GLU A 94 6.12 18.48 -21.78
N LYS A 95 5.56 17.82 -20.76
CA LYS A 95 5.21 18.45 -19.48
C LYS A 95 6.41 19.09 -18.78
N ILE A 96 7.56 18.40 -18.78
CA ILE A 96 8.81 18.95 -18.23
C ILE A 96 9.23 20.20 -19.00
N ASN A 97 9.18 20.18 -20.34
CA ASN A 97 9.54 21.33 -21.16
C ASN A 97 8.61 22.52 -20.95
N GLU A 98 7.31 22.29 -20.80
CA GLU A 98 6.34 23.34 -20.47
C GLU A 98 6.66 24.01 -19.14
N LYS A 99 6.94 23.23 -18.10
CA LYS A 99 7.33 23.77 -16.79
C LYS A 99 8.68 24.49 -16.83
N LYS A 100 9.64 23.96 -17.59
CA LYS A 100 10.94 24.59 -17.79
C LYS A 100 10.82 25.98 -18.40
N LYS A 101 9.86 26.22 -19.31
CA LYS A 101 9.58 27.57 -19.87
C LYS A 101 9.19 28.59 -18.81
N THR A 102 8.63 28.16 -17.67
CA THR A 102 8.30 29.05 -16.55
C THR A 102 9.48 29.25 -15.59
N GLY A 103 10.67 28.70 -15.88
CA GLY A 103 11.85 28.77 -15.03
C GLY A 103 11.69 28.03 -13.69
N GLN A 104 10.79 27.06 -13.60
CA GLN A 104 10.57 26.24 -12.41
C GLN A 104 10.96 24.78 -12.70
N PRO A 105 11.46 24.04 -11.71
CA PRO A 105 11.67 22.60 -11.85
C PRO A 105 10.32 21.87 -11.92
N PHE A 106 10.27 20.77 -12.70
CA PHE A 106 9.15 19.85 -12.75
C PHE A 106 9.25 18.82 -11.61
N LEU A 107 8.20 18.72 -10.80
CA LEU A 107 8.21 17.92 -9.58
C LEU A 107 7.45 16.60 -9.78
N ILE A 108 8.14 15.46 -9.62
CA ILE A 108 7.56 14.12 -9.77
C ILE A 108 7.58 13.39 -8.43
N LEU A 109 6.39 13.04 -7.93
CA LEU A 109 6.21 12.27 -6.69
C LEU A 109 5.94 10.81 -7.01
N PHE A 110 6.76 9.89 -6.46
CA PHE A 110 6.56 8.46 -6.61
C PHE A 110 5.85 7.89 -5.37
N VAL A 111 4.74 7.21 -5.58
CA VAL A 111 3.91 6.60 -4.52
C VAL A 111 3.65 5.12 -4.82
N GLY A 112 3.21 4.37 -3.82
CA GLY A 112 2.99 2.93 -3.91
C GLY A 112 3.60 2.18 -2.73
N ILE A 113 3.48 0.85 -2.72
CA ILE A 113 3.72 0.05 -1.52
C ILE A 113 5.14 -0.54 -1.50
N ASN A 114 5.55 -1.15 -0.39
CA ASN A 114 6.86 -1.73 -0.23
C ASN A 114 7.01 -2.91 -1.19
N GLY A 115 8.18 -3.06 -1.79
CA GLY A 115 8.46 -4.16 -2.70
C GLY A 115 7.89 -4.04 -4.12
N THR A 116 7.16 -2.96 -4.44
CA THR A 116 6.69 -2.70 -5.83
C THR A 116 7.75 -2.10 -6.74
N GLY A 117 8.95 -1.81 -6.22
CA GLY A 117 10.05 -1.27 -7.01
C GLY A 117 10.02 0.25 -7.21
N LYS A 118 9.43 1.03 -6.29
CA LYS A 118 9.44 2.52 -6.31
C LYS A 118 10.83 3.13 -6.49
N THR A 119 11.73 2.89 -5.54
CA THR A 119 13.09 3.44 -5.53
C THR A 119 13.86 3.09 -6.81
N THR A 120 13.73 1.84 -7.28
CA THR A 120 14.32 1.40 -8.54
C THR A 120 13.68 2.07 -9.76
N SER A 121 12.35 2.20 -9.79
CA SER A 121 11.62 2.87 -10.87
C SER A 121 11.96 4.35 -10.95
N LEU A 122 12.11 5.02 -9.81
CA LEU A 122 12.59 6.39 -9.74
C LEU A 122 14.00 6.49 -10.33
N ALA A 123 14.91 5.60 -9.96
CA ALA A 123 16.27 5.58 -10.53
C ALA A 123 16.27 5.35 -12.05
N LYS A 124 15.40 4.47 -12.55
CA LYS A 124 15.20 4.26 -14.00
C LYS A 124 14.66 5.51 -14.71
N VAL A 125 13.66 6.19 -14.12
CA VAL A 125 13.14 7.47 -14.64
C VAL A 125 14.25 8.53 -14.61
N ALA A 126 15.04 8.61 -13.55
CA ALA A 126 16.16 9.55 -13.44
C ALA A 126 17.19 9.31 -14.55
N HIS A 127 17.55 8.06 -14.82
CA HIS A 127 18.43 7.68 -15.92
C HIS A 127 17.84 8.08 -17.28
N MET A 128 16.57 7.77 -17.53
CA MET A 128 15.87 8.15 -18.76
C MET A 128 15.88 9.67 -18.99
N LEU A 129 15.60 10.46 -17.96
CA LEU A 129 15.64 11.92 -18.01
C LEU A 129 17.06 12.45 -18.27
N GLN A 130 18.08 11.84 -17.66
CA GLN A 130 19.49 12.19 -17.89
C GLN A 130 19.94 11.88 -19.33
N GLN A 131 19.51 10.75 -19.90
CA GLN A 131 19.76 10.43 -21.32
C GLN A 131 19.15 11.48 -22.25
N ALA A 132 17.96 11.97 -21.91
CA ALA A 132 17.29 13.07 -22.60
C ALA A 132 17.85 14.47 -22.22
N LYS A 133 18.97 14.54 -21.50
CA LYS A 133 19.72 15.76 -21.14
C LYS A 133 19.01 16.70 -20.15
N TYR A 134 18.05 16.19 -19.38
CA TYR A 134 17.50 16.93 -18.24
C TYR A 134 18.40 16.79 -17.01
N SER A 135 18.54 17.88 -16.26
CA SER A 135 19.18 17.91 -14.95
C SER A 135 18.19 17.48 -13.87
N VAL A 136 18.62 16.57 -12.99
CA VAL A 136 17.74 15.89 -12.02
C VAL A 136 18.33 15.97 -10.62
N VAL A 137 17.49 16.34 -9.64
CA VAL A 137 17.75 16.15 -8.21
C VAL A 137 16.76 15.14 -7.63
N VAL A 138 17.22 14.37 -6.65
CA VAL A 138 16.42 13.32 -6.02
C VAL A 138 16.22 13.63 -4.53
N ALA A 139 15.02 13.40 -4.01
CA ALA A 139 14.67 13.56 -2.60
C ALA A 139 14.37 12.18 -1.96
N ALA A 140 15.07 11.84 -0.89
CA ALA A 140 14.83 10.64 -0.08
C ALA A 140 13.73 10.90 0.96
N ALA A 141 12.47 10.93 0.55
CA ALA A 141 11.34 11.18 1.44
C ALA A 141 10.83 9.90 2.17
N ASP A 142 11.41 8.71 1.93
CA ASP A 142 11.29 7.56 2.84
C ASP A 142 12.25 7.73 4.03
N THR A 143 11.89 8.60 4.97
CA THR A 143 12.74 8.98 6.11
C THR A 143 12.77 7.94 7.24
N PHE A 144 11.92 6.91 7.16
CA PHE A 144 11.75 5.88 8.19
C PHE A 144 12.49 4.58 7.87
N ARG A 145 13.03 4.41 6.66
CA ARG A 145 13.74 3.18 6.28
C ARG A 145 15.18 3.54 5.90
N ALA A 146 16.10 3.38 6.84
CA ALA A 146 17.52 3.66 6.63
C ALA A 146 18.07 2.93 5.39
N GLY A 147 17.70 1.67 5.20
CA GLY A 147 18.09 0.89 4.01
C GLY A 147 17.52 1.43 2.70
N ALA A 148 16.34 2.06 2.71
CA ALA A 148 15.77 2.68 1.50
C ALA A 148 16.53 3.96 1.13
N ILE A 149 16.91 4.77 2.12
CA ILE A 149 17.75 5.95 1.90
C ILE A 149 19.11 5.53 1.33
N GLU A 150 19.72 4.47 1.88
CA GLU A 150 21.03 4.00 1.38
C GLU A 150 20.93 3.39 -0.02
N GLN A 151 19.88 2.60 -0.30
CA GLN A 151 19.61 2.10 -1.64
C GLN A 151 19.46 3.25 -2.65
N LEU A 152 18.69 4.29 -2.30
CA LEU A 152 18.52 5.47 -3.15
C LEU A 152 19.85 6.23 -3.32
N ARG A 153 20.66 6.33 -2.25
CA ARG A 153 22.00 6.93 -2.28
C ARG A 153 22.90 6.18 -3.26
N GLU A 154 22.94 4.86 -3.22
CA GLU A 154 23.69 4.06 -4.20
C GLU A 154 23.27 4.36 -5.64
N HIS A 155 21.96 4.39 -5.92
CA HIS A 155 21.46 4.73 -7.26
C HIS A 155 21.90 6.14 -7.69
N THR A 156 21.73 7.14 -6.82
CA THR A 156 22.15 8.51 -7.12
C THR A 156 23.65 8.65 -7.33
N ASN A 157 24.47 7.93 -6.56
CA ASN A 157 25.92 7.90 -6.74
C ASN A 157 26.30 7.28 -8.10
N ARG A 158 25.70 6.14 -8.44
CA ARG A 158 25.93 5.46 -9.73
C ARG A 158 25.52 6.32 -10.93
N LEU A 159 24.46 7.11 -10.80
CA LEU A 159 23.97 8.02 -11.84
C LEU A 159 24.60 9.43 -11.78
N ASN A 160 25.48 9.69 -10.80
CA ASN A 160 26.06 11.00 -10.51
C ASN A 160 25.01 12.11 -10.35
N LEU A 161 23.97 11.83 -9.56
CA LEU A 161 22.86 12.73 -9.27
C LEU A 161 22.96 13.31 -7.86
N LYS A 162 22.44 14.53 -7.69
CA LYS A 162 22.32 15.11 -6.36
C LYS A 162 21.20 14.41 -5.59
N LEU A 163 21.55 13.83 -4.45
CA LEU A 163 20.60 13.40 -3.42
C LEU A 163 20.41 14.48 -2.36
N VAL A 164 19.15 14.74 -2.03
CA VAL A 164 18.72 15.47 -0.84
C VAL A 164 18.10 14.47 0.13
N ALA A 165 18.72 14.34 1.29
CA ALA A 165 18.28 13.49 2.38
C ALA A 165 18.57 14.21 3.69
N GLN A 166 17.71 14.02 4.68
CA GLN A 166 17.93 14.49 6.05
C GLN A 166 18.21 13.31 6.99
N ASN A 167 18.34 13.61 8.28
CA ASN A 167 18.49 12.58 9.32
C ASN A 167 17.30 11.62 9.33
N TYR A 168 17.55 10.41 9.86
CA TYR A 168 16.51 9.41 10.07
C TYR A 168 15.35 9.98 10.91
N ASN A 169 14.12 9.56 10.63
CA ASN A 169 12.88 10.06 11.25
C ASN A 169 12.60 11.56 11.05
N SER A 170 13.28 12.22 10.10
CA SER A 170 12.92 13.57 9.67
C SER A 170 11.55 13.59 8.98
N ASP A 171 10.97 14.79 8.87
CA ASP A 171 9.71 15.00 8.15
C ASP A 171 9.88 14.81 6.63
N PRO A 172 9.23 13.83 6.00
CA PRO A 172 9.31 13.60 4.54
C PRO A 172 9.02 14.85 3.71
N ALA A 173 8.07 15.68 4.15
CA ALA A 173 7.70 16.91 3.45
C ALA A 173 8.81 17.97 3.51
N ALA A 174 9.60 18.00 4.58
CA ALA A 174 10.76 18.89 4.70
C ALA A 174 11.87 18.46 3.72
N VAL A 175 12.16 17.16 3.61
CA VAL A 175 13.14 16.63 2.64
C VAL A 175 12.73 16.99 1.21
N ALA A 176 11.45 16.79 0.86
CA ALA A 176 10.93 17.15 -0.45
C ALA A 176 11.06 18.66 -0.71
N ARG A 177 10.73 19.51 0.28
CA ARG A 177 10.86 20.97 0.18
C ARG A 177 12.30 21.40 -0.04
N ASP A 178 13.25 20.81 0.68
CA ASP A 178 14.68 21.13 0.53
C ASP A 178 15.19 20.76 -0.86
N ALA A 179 14.72 19.64 -1.43
CA ALA A 179 15.05 19.27 -2.80
C ALA A 179 14.51 20.27 -3.82
N VAL A 180 13.29 20.78 -3.62
CA VAL A 180 12.70 21.84 -4.46
C VAL A 180 13.52 23.13 -4.36
N LEU A 181 13.92 23.55 -3.16
CA LEU A 181 14.75 24.75 -2.95
C LEU A 181 16.14 24.60 -3.59
N TYR A 182 16.73 23.41 -3.48
CA TYR A 182 17.98 23.10 -4.16
C TYR A 182 17.81 23.19 -5.68
N ALA A 183 16.77 22.56 -6.24
CA ALA A 183 16.50 22.60 -7.68
C ALA A 183 16.31 24.02 -8.20
N LYS A 184 15.54 24.84 -7.50
CA LYS A 184 15.32 26.25 -7.88
C LYS A 184 16.62 27.07 -7.84
N SER A 185 17.42 26.92 -6.79
CA SER A 185 18.69 27.68 -6.67
C SER A 185 19.74 27.25 -7.70
N HIS A 186 19.74 25.97 -8.11
CA HIS A 186 20.69 25.43 -9.08
C HIS A 186 20.14 25.38 -10.52
N LYS A 187 18.91 25.86 -10.76
CA LYS A 187 18.23 25.82 -12.06
C LYS A 187 18.14 24.39 -12.64
N MET A 188 17.82 23.43 -11.79
CA MET A 188 17.59 22.04 -12.19
C MET A 188 16.25 21.91 -12.92
N ASP A 189 16.15 20.97 -13.86
CA ASP A 189 14.95 20.76 -14.65
C ASP A 189 13.90 19.94 -13.88
N CYS A 190 14.33 18.92 -13.13
CA CYS A 190 13.41 17.98 -12.47
C CYS A 190 13.79 17.70 -11.01
N VAL A 191 12.78 17.46 -10.18
CA VAL A 191 12.90 16.89 -8.83
C VAL A 191 12.13 15.57 -8.80
N LEU A 192 12.79 14.49 -8.41
CA LEU A 192 12.14 13.19 -8.18
C LEU A 192 12.06 12.91 -6.68
N ILE A 193 10.88 12.58 -6.17
CA ILE A 193 10.63 12.40 -4.74
C ILE A 193 10.24 10.94 -4.49
N ASP A 194 11.10 10.20 -3.76
CA ASP A 194 10.84 8.82 -3.34
C ASP A 194 10.11 8.81 -2.00
N THR A 195 8.89 8.28 -1.93
CA THR A 195 8.15 8.17 -0.65
C THR A 195 8.27 6.79 -0.01
N ALA A 196 7.91 6.70 1.26
CA ALA A 196 7.74 5.41 1.93
C ALA A 196 6.65 4.53 1.27
N GLY A 197 6.68 3.22 1.55
CA GLY A 197 5.77 2.23 0.95
C GLY A 197 4.98 1.35 1.93
N ARG A 198 4.24 1.88 2.88
CA ARG A 198 3.43 1.04 3.79
C ARG A 198 1.95 1.06 3.42
N MET A 199 1.37 -0.06 2.97
CA MET A 199 -0.07 -0.08 2.66
C MET A 199 -0.94 -0.69 3.73
N GLN A 200 -0.56 -1.85 4.27
CA GLN A 200 -1.54 -2.81 4.82
C GLN A 200 -2.45 -2.27 5.94
N THR A 201 -2.15 -1.14 6.59
CA THR A 201 -3.06 -0.45 7.53
C THR A 201 -2.73 1.03 7.82
N SER A 202 -1.77 1.68 7.14
CA SER A 202 -1.26 2.97 7.64
C SER A 202 -1.93 4.19 7.01
N LYS A 203 -3.03 4.67 7.63
CA LYS A 203 -3.50 6.07 7.48
C LYS A 203 -2.33 7.06 7.52
N ASN A 204 -1.35 6.78 8.39
CA ASN A 204 -0.12 7.54 8.53
C ASN A 204 0.69 7.67 7.23
N LEU A 205 0.75 6.64 6.36
CA LEU A 205 1.43 6.79 5.06
C LEU A 205 0.67 7.77 4.17
N MET A 206 -0.64 7.58 4.06
CA MET A 206 -1.47 8.44 3.20
C MET A 206 -1.44 9.89 3.68
N GLU A 207 -1.46 10.12 5.01
CA GLU A 207 -1.27 11.44 5.61
C GLU A 207 0.10 12.04 5.30
N GLN A 208 1.17 11.25 5.34
CA GLN A 208 2.51 11.71 4.95
C GLN A 208 2.57 12.10 3.47
N ILE A 209 2.01 11.28 2.58
CA ILE A 209 1.96 11.58 1.14
C ILE A 209 1.08 12.81 0.87
N ALA A 210 -0.06 12.93 1.53
CA ALA A 210 -0.92 14.11 1.46
C ALA A 210 -0.20 15.37 1.96
N LYS A 211 0.58 15.25 3.05
CA LYS A 211 1.41 16.34 3.57
C LYS A 211 2.49 16.76 2.57
N ILE A 212 3.21 15.81 1.96
CA ILE A 212 4.17 16.12 0.89
C ILE A 212 3.45 16.86 -0.25
N THR A 213 2.32 16.33 -0.72
CA THR A 213 1.52 16.91 -1.79
C THR A 213 1.12 18.36 -1.48
N LYS A 214 0.67 18.63 -0.25
CA LYS A 214 0.31 19.98 0.21
C LYS A 214 1.51 20.92 0.31
N VAL A 215 2.66 20.43 0.75
CA VAL A 215 3.85 21.26 1.01
C VAL A 215 4.61 21.62 -0.27
N VAL A 216 4.77 20.67 -1.19
CA VAL A 216 5.58 20.89 -2.41
C VAL A 216 4.75 21.04 -3.68
N ASN A 217 3.46 20.68 -3.66
CA ASN A 217 2.55 20.71 -4.80
C ASN A 217 3.17 20.06 -6.06
N PRO A 218 3.39 18.72 -6.05
CA PRO A 218 3.99 18.01 -7.19
C PRO A 218 3.23 18.26 -8.49
N ASP A 219 3.96 18.43 -9.59
CA ASP A 219 3.38 18.61 -10.93
C ASP A 219 2.86 17.30 -11.50
N PHE A 220 3.43 16.18 -11.06
CA PHE A 220 3.05 14.85 -11.51
C PHE A 220 3.25 13.81 -10.42
N LYS A 221 2.28 12.93 -10.24
CA LYS A 221 2.27 11.88 -9.22
C LYS A 221 2.20 10.53 -9.91
N ILE A 222 3.16 9.65 -9.62
CA ILE A 222 3.29 8.34 -10.27
C ILE A 222 3.05 7.25 -9.23
N PHE A 223 2.04 6.41 -9.46
CA PHE A 223 1.87 5.18 -8.73
C PHE A 223 2.78 4.08 -9.30
N VAL A 224 3.54 3.41 -8.44
CA VAL A 224 4.38 2.27 -8.83
C VAL A 224 3.80 0.98 -8.25
N GLY A 225 3.29 0.13 -9.15
CA GLY A 225 2.64 -1.14 -8.83
C GLY A 225 3.46 -2.35 -9.31
N ASP A 226 3.25 -3.50 -8.67
CA ASP A 226 3.84 -4.78 -9.06
C ASP A 226 2.86 -5.53 -9.96
N SER A 227 3.20 -5.77 -11.23
CA SER A 227 2.29 -6.50 -12.12
C SER A 227 2.07 -7.95 -11.70
N LEU A 228 3.02 -8.57 -10.99
CA LEU A 228 2.90 -9.96 -10.51
C LEU A 228 1.88 -10.11 -9.39
N ALA A 229 1.56 -9.03 -8.68
CA ALA A 229 0.59 -9.04 -7.59
C ALA A 229 -0.87 -9.01 -8.12
N GLY A 230 -1.07 -8.83 -9.43
CA GLY A 230 -2.39 -8.91 -10.06
C GLY A 230 -3.41 -8.00 -9.40
N ASN A 231 -4.53 -8.58 -8.95
CA ASN A 231 -5.63 -7.86 -8.31
C ASN A 231 -5.23 -7.12 -7.02
N ASP A 232 -4.19 -7.56 -6.29
CA ASP A 232 -3.71 -6.84 -5.11
C ASP A 232 -3.16 -5.47 -5.51
N THR A 233 -2.42 -5.38 -6.62
CA THR A 233 -1.93 -4.10 -7.15
C THR A 233 -3.06 -3.25 -7.72
N VAL A 234 -4.12 -3.85 -8.25
CA VAL A 234 -5.33 -3.11 -8.64
C VAL A 234 -6.00 -2.46 -7.42
N ASN A 235 -6.17 -3.22 -6.33
CA ASN A 235 -6.73 -2.70 -5.08
C ASN A 235 -5.85 -1.60 -4.48
N GLN A 236 -4.53 -1.78 -4.49
CA GLN A 236 -3.55 -0.76 -4.12
C GLN A 236 -3.75 0.52 -4.93
N ALA A 237 -3.83 0.40 -6.25
CA ALA A 237 -4.00 1.55 -7.13
C ALA A 237 -5.30 2.30 -6.83
N ARG A 238 -6.41 1.58 -6.57
CA ARG A 238 -7.71 2.17 -6.18
C ARG A 238 -7.55 3.01 -4.91
N GLU A 239 -6.98 2.44 -3.86
CA GLU A 239 -6.80 3.13 -2.58
C GLU A 239 -5.88 4.35 -2.71
N PHE A 240 -4.69 4.21 -3.33
CA PHE A 240 -3.80 5.35 -3.56
C PHE A 240 -4.45 6.44 -4.40
N PHE A 241 -5.28 6.07 -5.39
CA PHE A 241 -5.97 7.05 -6.21
C PHE A 241 -7.05 7.81 -5.44
N GLU A 242 -7.76 7.16 -4.51
CA GLU A 242 -8.73 7.83 -3.63
C GLU A 242 -8.07 8.92 -2.78
N TYR A 243 -6.90 8.63 -2.17
CA TYR A 243 -6.22 9.56 -1.26
C TYR A 243 -5.34 10.60 -1.96
N VAL A 244 -4.62 10.20 -3.01
CA VAL A 244 -3.50 10.99 -3.58
C VAL A 244 -3.83 11.53 -4.98
N LYS A 245 -4.81 10.94 -5.68
CA LYS A 245 -5.19 11.31 -7.05
C LYS A 245 -3.98 11.39 -7.97
N PHE A 246 -3.26 10.28 -8.10
CA PHE A 246 -2.07 10.23 -8.96
C PHE A 246 -2.42 10.39 -10.44
N ASP A 247 -1.42 10.73 -11.27
CA ASP A 247 -1.62 11.20 -12.66
C ASP A 247 -1.19 10.14 -13.70
N GLY A 248 -0.50 9.09 -13.26
CA GLY A 248 -0.15 7.93 -14.08
C GLY A 248 0.51 6.83 -13.27
N SER A 249 0.75 5.69 -13.91
CA SER A 249 1.32 4.51 -13.26
C SER A 249 2.55 3.93 -13.97
N ILE A 250 3.42 3.29 -13.19
CA ILE A 250 4.49 2.41 -13.66
C ILE A 250 4.21 1.01 -13.12
N LEU A 251 4.21 0.01 -14.00
CA LEU A 251 4.06 -1.38 -13.61
C LEU A 251 5.39 -2.10 -13.71
N THR A 252 5.89 -2.59 -12.58
CA THR A 252 7.17 -3.28 -12.48
C THR A 252 6.99 -4.79 -12.56
N LYS A 253 8.08 -5.51 -12.84
CA LYS A 253 8.11 -6.98 -12.99
C LYS A 253 7.20 -7.47 -14.13
N SER A 254 6.96 -6.59 -15.10
CA SER A 254 6.12 -6.86 -16.27
C SER A 254 6.72 -7.93 -17.18
N ASP A 255 8.03 -8.14 -17.13
CA ASP A 255 8.72 -9.24 -17.82
C ASP A 255 8.27 -10.63 -17.32
N ALA A 256 7.95 -10.75 -16.04
CA ALA A 256 7.57 -12.01 -15.41
C ALA A 256 6.04 -12.20 -15.30
N ASP A 257 5.25 -11.14 -15.46
CA ASP A 257 3.80 -11.23 -15.46
C ASP A 257 3.30 -11.81 -16.79
N ALA A 258 2.76 -13.02 -16.80
CA ALA A 258 2.19 -13.65 -17.99
C ALA A 258 0.69 -13.33 -18.23
N ARG A 259 0.08 -12.52 -17.36
CA ARG A 259 -1.38 -12.27 -17.31
C ARG A 259 -1.74 -10.90 -17.85
N GLY A 260 -1.09 -9.83 -17.38
CA GLY A 260 -1.27 -8.48 -17.93
C GLY A 260 -2.60 -7.78 -17.62
N GLY A 261 -3.53 -8.43 -16.90
CA GLY A 261 -4.83 -7.86 -16.53
C GLY A 261 -4.73 -6.68 -15.55
N ALA A 262 -3.63 -6.58 -14.80
CA ALA A 262 -3.38 -5.46 -13.89
C ALA A 262 -3.33 -4.12 -14.62
N ALA A 263 -2.68 -4.04 -15.79
CA ALA A 263 -2.56 -2.80 -16.56
C ALA A 263 -3.92 -2.28 -17.02
N LEU A 264 -4.72 -3.17 -17.61
CA LEU A 264 -6.07 -2.88 -18.05
C LEU A 264 -6.95 -2.40 -16.89
N SER A 265 -6.86 -3.10 -15.75
CA SER A 265 -7.69 -2.82 -14.59
C SER A 265 -7.35 -1.49 -13.92
N ILE A 266 -6.06 -1.17 -13.79
CA ILE A 266 -5.60 0.09 -13.23
C ILE A 266 -6.06 1.27 -14.08
N VAL A 267 -5.95 1.18 -15.41
CA VAL A 267 -6.43 2.24 -16.31
C VAL A 267 -7.91 2.49 -16.12
N LYS A 268 -8.72 1.43 -16.11
CA LYS A 268 -10.18 1.56 -15.94
C LYS A 268 -10.56 2.14 -14.58
N ILE A 269 -9.98 1.64 -13.50
CA ILE A 269 -10.40 1.97 -12.13
C ILE A 269 -9.91 3.36 -11.72
N THR A 270 -8.71 3.74 -12.16
CA THR A 270 -8.11 5.03 -11.76
C THR A 270 -8.36 6.12 -12.78
N SER A 271 -8.76 5.77 -14.02
CA SER A 271 -8.84 6.72 -15.14
C SER A 271 -7.51 7.46 -15.38
N THR A 272 -6.39 6.79 -15.13
CA THR A 272 -5.04 7.31 -15.37
C THR A 272 -4.26 6.38 -16.29
N PRO A 273 -3.35 6.90 -17.14
CA PRO A 273 -2.57 6.07 -18.04
C PRO A 273 -1.48 5.27 -17.32
N VAL A 274 -1.18 4.08 -17.84
CA VAL A 274 0.11 3.42 -17.60
C VAL A 274 1.13 4.12 -18.47
N LEU A 275 2.18 4.66 -17.85
CA LEU A 275 3.23 5.42 -18.53
C LEU A 275 4.36 4.51 -19.01
N TYR A 276 4.82 3.62 -18.12
CA TYR A 276 5.99 2.78 -18.36
C TYR A 276 5.83 1.39 -17.75
N LEU A 277 6.54 0.44 -18.34
CA LEU A 277 6.69 -0.94 -17.91
C LEU A 277 8.13 -1.19 -17.46
N GLY A 278 8.31 -1.68 -16.24
CA GLY A 278 9.59 -2.11 -15.70
C GLY A 278 9.83 -3.59 -15.98
N VAL A 279 10.67 -3.88 -16.98
CA VAL A 279 10.87 -5.22 -17.59
C VAL A 279 12.19 -5.89 -17.21
N GLY A 280 12.77 -5.52 -16.07
CA GLY A 280 14.10 -6.00 -15.66
C GLY A 280 14.68 -5.20 -14.51
N GLN A 281 15.96 -5.39 -14.20
CA GLN A 281 16.63 -4.73 -13.07
C GLN A 281 17.49 -3.53 -13.48
N GLU A 282 17.95 -3.48 -14.73
CA GLU A 282 18.87 -2.47 -15.19
C GLU A 282 18.17 -1.13 -15.50
N TYR A 283 18.93 -0.03 -15.50
CA TYR A 283 18.36 1.29 -15.76
C TYR A 283 17.61 1.41 -17.11
N PRO A 284 18.09 0.81 -18.22
CA PRO A 284 17.38 0.83 -19.50
C PRO A 284 16.13 -0.07 -19.57
N ASP A 285 15.86 -0.85 -18.52
CA ASP A 285 14.71 -1.77 -18.44
C ASP A 285 13.44 -1.06 -17.96
N LEU A 286 13.27 0.20 -18.37
CA LEU A 286 12.03 0.96 -18.30
C LEU A 286 11.59 1.24 -19.73
N LYS A 287 10.48 0.63 -20.16
CA LYS A 287 9.94 0.80 -21.50
C LYS A 287 8.68 1.65 -21.45
N PRO A 288 8.45 2.56 -22.41
CA PRO A 288 7.17 3.23 -22.51
C PRO A 288 6.05 2.20 -22.70
N PHE A 289 4.92 2.43 -22.05
CA PHE A 289 3.73 1.65 -22.34
C PHE A 289 3.18 2.04 -23.70
N ASP A 290 2.88 1.05 -24.52
CA ASP A 290 2.35 1.21 -25.86
C ASP A 290 1.08 0.35 -25.98
N LYS A 291 -0.06 1.01 -26.17
CA LYS A 291 -1.37 0.33 -26.18
C LYS A 291 -1.48 -0.60 -27.39
N GLU A 292 -0.91 -0.23 -28.54
CA GLU A 292 -0.91 -1.04 -29.75
C GLU A 292 -0.13 -2.33 -29.52
N THR A 293 1.07 -2.24 -28.97
CA THR A 293 1.90 -3.39 -28.57
C THR A 293 1.18 -4.27 -27.54
N PHE A 294 0.51 -3.66 -26.57
CA PHE A 294 -0.31 -4.40 -25.60
C PHE A 294 -1.43 -5.18 -26.32
N LEU A 295 -2.22 -4.51 -27.17
CA LEU A 295 -3.31 -5.14 -27.92
C LEU A 295 -2.81 -6.24 -28.87
N GLU A 296 -1.70 -6.03 -29.58
CA GLU A 296 -1.06 -7.05 -30.43
C GLU A 296 -0.63 -8.26 -29.64
N THR A 297 -0.09 -8.06 -28.44
CA THR A 297 0.36 -9.19 -27.62
C THR A 297 -0.83 -9.95 -27.04
N VAL A 298 -1.93 -9.25 -26.69
CA VAL A 298 -3.16 -9.84 -26.17
C VAL A 298 -4.00 -10.50 -27.26
N PHE A 299 -4.06 -9.98 -28.49
CA PHE A 299 -4.97 -10.49 -29.53
C PHE A 299 -4.27 -11.11 -30.74
N GLY A 300 -2.93 -11.11 -30.76
CA GLY A 300 -2.14 -11.46 -31.94
C GLY A 300 -2.15 -10.35 -32.99
N SER A 301 -1.80 -10.68 -34.24
CA SER A 301 -1.73 -9.70 -35.33
C SER A 301 -3.00 -8.84 -35.42
N LEU A 302 -2.82 -7.52 -35.42
CA LEU A 302 -3.87 -6.54 -35.68
C LEU A 302 -4.04 -6.27 -37.18
N SER A 303 -3.28 -6.92 -38.06
CA SER A 303 -3.32 -6.72 -39.52
C SER A 303 -4.71 -6.91 -40.15
N ASP A 304 -5.54 -7.75 -39.53
CA ASP A 304 -6.89 -8.06 -40.01
C ASP A 304 -7.97 -7.17 -39.38
N VAL A 305 -7.59 -6.24 -38.51
CA VAL A 305 -8.46 -5.41 -37.66
C VAL A 305 -8.37 -3.95 -38.09
N ASN A 306 -9.45 -3.39 -38.64
CA ASN A 306 -9.46 -1.97 -39.01
C ASN A 306 -9.82 -1.08 -37.79
N ILE A 307 -8.84 -0.81 -36.92
CA ILE A 307 -9.03 -0.02 -35.69
C ILE A 307 -9.50 1.42 -35.99
N LYS A 308 -9.12 1.99 -37.14
CA LYS A 308 -9.45 3.38 -37.51
C LYS A 308 -10.91 3.60 -37.88
N GLU A 309 -11.62 2.60 -38.41
CA GLU A 309 -13.03 2.74 -38.77
C GLU A 309 -13.97 2.59 -37.55
N ILE A 310 -13.56 1.85 -36.52
CA ILE A 310 -14.43 1.51 -35.39
C ILE A 310 -14.54 2.66 -34.37
N SER A 311 -13.45 3.42 -34.17
CA SER A 311 -13.46 4.64 -33.34
C SER A 311 -14.37 5.76 -33.86
N SER A 312 -14.79 5.70 -35.13
CA SER A 312 -15.59 6.75 -35.79
C SER A 312 -17.11 6.55 -35.67
N LYS A 313 -17.59 5.40 -35.18
CA LYS A 313 -19.01 5.21 -34.93
C LYS A 313 -19.34 5.75 -33.54
N PRO A 314 -20.15 6.82 -33.43
CA PRO A 314 -20.61 7.28 -32.13
C PRO A 314 -21.40 6.13 -31.48
N ASN A 315 -21.14 5.92 -30.19
CA ASN A 315 -21.98 5.06 -29.36
C ASN A 315 -23.44 5.51 -29.57
N PRO A 316 -24.40 4.62 -29.85
CA PRO A 316 -25.81 5.03 -29.88
C PRO A 316 -26.10 5.68 -28.53
N THR A 317 -26.51 6.94 -28.57
CA THR A 317 -26.96 7.65 -27.37
C THR A 317 -28.05 6.79 -26.75
N PRO A 318 -27.97 6.40 -25.46
CA PRO A 318 -29.07 5.72 -24.82
C PRO A 318 -30.31 6.57 -25.05
N GLU A 319 -31.38 5.98 -25.60
CA GLU A 319 -32.66 6.66 -25.66
C GLU A 319 -32.95 7.16 -24.24
N PRO A 320 -33.31 8.44 -24.06
CA PRO A 320 -33.62 8.95 -22.74
C PRO A 320 -34.74 8.09 -22.17
N ASN A 321 -34.51 7.53 -20.98
CA ASN A 321 -35.54 6.86 -20.22
C ASN A 321 -36.82 7.72 -20.26
N PRO A 322 -38.02 7.13 -20.47
CA PRO A 322 -39.24 7.89 -20.43
C PRO A 322 -39.27 8.68 -19.12
N THR A 323 -39.39 10.00 -19.26
CA THR A 323 -39.49 10.94 -18.14
C THR A 323 -40.53 10.40 -17.17
N PRO A 324 -40.18 10.16 -15.89
CA PRO A 324 -41.19 9.80 -14.90
C PRO A 324 -42.26 10.89 -14.90
N GLU A 325 -43.54 10.49 -14.96
CA GLU A 325 -44.64 11.41 -14.77
C GLU A 325 -44.41 12.19 -13.46
N PRO A 326 -44.65 13.51 -13.43
CA PRO A 326 -44.43 14.29 -12.24
C PRO A 326 -45.31 13.76 -11.11
N ASN A 327 -44.68 13.36 -10.01
CA ASN A 327 -45.38 13.04 -8.77
C ASN A 327 -46.30 14.22 -8.39
N PRO A 328 -47.52 13.96 -7.90
CA PRO A 328 -48.40 15.01 -7.41
C PRO A 328 -47.67 15.84 -6.36
N THR A 329 -47.72 17.16 -6.55
CA THR A 329 -47.13 18.17 -5.68
C THR A 329 -47.61 17.93 -4.23
N PRO A 330 -46.72 17.73 -3.25
CA PRO A 330 -47.12 17.69 -1.85
C PRO A 330 -47.74 19.03 -1.46
N GLU A 331 -48.88 19.00 -0.75
CA GLU A 331 -49.47 20.18 -0.14
C GLU A 331 -48.44 20.91 0.73
N PRO A 332 -48.42 22.26 0.74
CA PRO A 332 -47.48 23.01 1.54
C PRO A 332 -47.70 22.72 3.02
N ASN A 333 -46.64 22.27 3.70
CA ASN A 333 -46.63 22.14 5.15
C ASN A 333 -46.96 23.49 5.81
N PRO A 334 -47.72 23.51 6.92
CA PRO A 334 -48.00 24.73 7.65
C PRO A 334 -46.70 25.39 8.12
N THR A 335 -46.63 26.71 7.91
CA THR A 335 -45.53 27.57 8.33
C THR A 335 -45.25 27.39 9.83
N PRO A 336 -44.00 27.12 10.26
CA PRO A 336 -43.66 27.09 11.67
C PRO A 336 -43.85 28.49 12.28
N GLU A 337 -44.49 28.55 13.44
CA GLU A 337 -44.57 29.78 14.25
C GLU A 337 -43.15 30.26 14.61
N PRO A 338 -42.93 31.59 14.68
CA PRO A 338 -41.63 32.14 15.03
C PRO A 338 -41.25 31.75 16.47
N ASN A 339 -40.04 31.21 16.64
CA ASN A 339 -39.48 30.94 17.95
C ASN A 339 -39.42 32.22 18.79
N PRO A 340 -39.73 32.16 20.11
CA PRO A 340 -39.56 33.30 20.99
C PRO A 340 -38.09 33.73 21.07
N THR A 341 -37.89 35.04 21.03
CA THR A 341 -36.61 35.71 21.18
C THR A 341 -35.96 35.32 22.51
N PRO A 342 -34.66 34.95 22.55
CA PRO A 342 -33.98 34.69 23.82
C PRO A 342 -33.91 35.96 24.66
N GLU A 343 -34.29 35.88 25.94
CA GLU A 343 -34.05 36.94 26.91
C GLU A 343 -32.54 37.16 27.12
N PRO A 344 -32.09 38.41 27.37
CA PRO A 344 -30.69 38.69 27.60
C PRO A 344 -30.22 38.03 28.91
N ASN A 345 -29.08 37.35 28.85
CA ASN A 345 -28.42 36.76 30.03
C ASN A 345 -28.15 37.83 31.10
N PRO A 346 -28.35 37.52 32.39
CA PRO A 346 -27.98 38.43 33.47
C PRO A 346 -26.46 38.61 33.53
N THR A 347 -26.05 39.86 33.74
CA THR A 347 -24.67 40.29 33.96
C THR A 347 -24.06 39.54 35.15
N PRO A 348 -22.83 38.99 35.07
CA PRO A 348 -22.18 38.37 36.21
C PRO A 348 -21.88 39.41 37.31
N GLU A 349 -22.23 39.09 38.55
CA GLU A 349 -21.80 39.85 39.73
C GLU A 349 -20.28 39.77 39.92
N PRO A 350 -19.63 40.81 40.47
CA PRO A 350 -18.20 40.79 40.72
C PRO A 350 -17.86 39.81 41.85
N ASN A 351 -16.83 38.98 41.61
CA ASN A 351 -16.30 38.05 42.62
C ASN A 351 -15.83 38.80 43.89
N PRO A 352 -16.06 38.23 45.08
CA PRO A 352 -15.54 38.79 46.32
C PRO A 352 -14.01 38.72 46.37
N THR A 353 -13.41 39.79 46.88
CA THR A 353 -11.98 39.95 47.11
C THR A 353 -11.46 38.88 48.10
N PRO A 354 -10.34 38.19 47.84
CA PRO A 354 -9.77 37.26 48.80
C PRO A 354 -9.25 38.00 50.05
N GLU A 355 -9.54 37.45 51.24
CA GLU A 355 -8.95 37.91 52.50
C GLU A 355 -7.43 37.63 52.54
N PRO A 356 -6.63 38.45 53.24
CA PRO A 356 -5.20 38.25 53.35
C PRO A 356 -4.86 37.04 54.24
N ASN A 357 -3.97 36.17 53.75
CA ASN A 357 -3.43 35.06 54.53
C ASN A 357 -2.64 35.57 55.76
N PRO A 358 -2.70 34.85 56.90
CA PRO A 358 -1.92 35.19 58.07
C PRO A 358 -0.42 34.97 57.84
N THR A 359 0.36 35.88 58.40
CA THR A 359 1.83 35.91 58.39
C THR A 359 2.42 34.68 59.09
N PRO A 360 3.40 33.98 58.51
CA PRO A 360 4.10 32.90 59.22
C PRO A 360 5.02 33.46 60.33
N GLU A 361 5.01 32.82 61.50
CA GLU A 361 5.98 33.07 62.58
C GLU A 361 7.41 32.68 62.18
N PRO A 362 8.45 33.32 62.75
CA PRO A 362 9.84 33.04 62.41
C PRO A 362 10.30 31.71 63.04
N ASN A 363 10.83 30.81 62.20
CA ASN A 363 11.50 29.60 62.66
C ASN A 363 12.83 29.93 63.38
N PRO A 364 13.19 29.18 64.43
CA PRO A 364 14.45 29.35 65.15
C PRO A 364 15.66 28.90 64.31
N THR A 365 16.79 29.56 64.58
CA THR A 365 18.11 29.36 63.95
C THR A 365 18.62 27.93 64.14
N PRO A 366 19.28 27.30 63.14
CA PRO A 366 19.78 25.93 63.28
C PRO A 366 21.12 25.87 64.04
N GLU A 367 21.25 24.91 64.95
CA GLU A 367 22.55 24.40 65.42
C GLU A 367 23.17 23.45 64.38
N PRO A 368 24.51 23.37 64.26
CA PRO A 368 25.15 22.49 63.30
C PRO A 368 25.28 21.09 63.88
N ASN A 369 24.82 20.08 63.14
CA ASN A 369 25.13 18.68 63.41
C ASN A 369 25.37 17.90 62.10
N PRO A 370 26.04 16.74 62.18
CA PRO A 370 27.10 16.34 61.28
C PRO A 370 26.61 15.75 59.96
N THR A 371 27.51 15.77 58.99
CA THR A 371 27.35 15.25 57.63
C THR A 371 26.79 13.83 57.60
N PRO A 372 25.62 13.59 56.97
CA PRO A 372 25.12 12.24 56.69
C PRO A 372 25.58 11.77 55.30
N GLU A 373 25.91 10.48 55.21
CA GLU A 373 26.11 9.73 53.97
C GLU A 373 24.84 9.77 53.07
N PRO A 374 24.98 9.62 51.74
CA PRO A 374 23.84 9.74 50.83
C PRO A 374 22.86 8.56 50.99
N ASN A 375 21.62 8.87 51.32
CA ASN A 375 20.51 7.92 51.33
C ASN A 375 19.96 7.68 49.91
N PRO A 376 19.45 6.47 49.61
CA PRO A 376 18.93 6.11 48.30
C PRO A 376 17.62 6.83 47.96
N THR A 377 17.44 7.11 46.67
CA THR A 377 16.23 7.65 46.05
C THR A 377 14.98 6.85 46.42
N PRO A 378 13.81 7.48 46.70
CA PRO A 378 12.59 6.75 47.02
C PRO A 378 12.09 5.92 45.82
N GLU A 379 11.77 4.65 46.05
CA GLU A 379 10.96 3.83 45.13
C GLU A 379 9.54 4.45 45.02
N PRO A 380 8.95 4.52 43.81
CA PRO A 380 7.55 4.89 43.67
C PRO A 380 6.65 3.78 44.22
N GLN A 381 5.76 4.13 45.16
CA GLN A 381 4.65 3.26 45.54
C GLN A 381 3.69 3.13 44.35
N ILE A 382 3.47 1.90 43.90
CA ILE A 382 2.52 1.57 42.84
C ILE A 382 1.13 1.44 43.47
N ASP A 383 0.24 2.36 43.12
CA ASP A 383 -1.21 2.15 43.22
C ASP A 383 -1.59 0.93 42.40
N SER A 384 -2.29 -0.03 43.00
CA SER A 384 -2.62 -1.33 42.44
C SER A 384 -3.73 -1.30 41.35
N PHE A 385 -3.71 -0.32 40.45
CA PHE A 385 -4.63 -0.18 39.31
C PHE A 385 -4.00 0.47 38.06
N THR A 386 -2.74 0.18 37.73
CA THR A 386 -2.21 0.57 36.40
C THR A 386 -2.57 -0.51 35.38
N SER A 387 -3.48 -0.21 34.45
CA SER A 387 -3.87 -1.09 33.35
C SER A 387 -2.79 -1.27 32.28
N ASP A 388 -1.70 -0.51 32.34
CA ASP A 388 -0.60 -0.57 31.39
C ASP A 388 0.55 -1.45 31.94
N PRO A 389 0.80 -2.63 31.36
CA PRO A 389 1.86 -3.54 31.79
C PRO A 389 3.28 -2.94 31.67
N PHE A 390 3.47 -1.91 30.85
CA PHE A 390 4.75 -1.24 30.61
C PHE A 390 4.86 0.15 31.26
N ALA A 391 3.90 0.53 32.10
CA ALA A 391 3.95 1.79 32.83
C ALA A 391 5.29 1.95 33.56
N GLY A 392 5.96 3.09 33.32
CA GLY A 392 7.27 3.43 33.89
C GLY A 392 8.49 2.78 33.22
N ILE A 393 8.30 2.04 32.14
CA ILE A 393 9.38 1.44 31.33
C ILE A 393 9.53 2.26 30.04
N THR A 394 10.76 2.61 29.65
CA THR A 394 10.99 3.36 28.41
C THR A 394 10.94 2.43 27.20
N ASP A 395 10.51 2.93 26.03
CA ASP A 395 10.53 2.18 24.77
C ASP A 395 11.92 1.64 24.42
N THR A 396 12.96 2.38 24.83
CA THR A 396 14.36 1.96 24.65
C THR A 396 14.71 0.75 25.52
N ASP A 397 14.23 0.69 26.76
CA ASP A 397 14.46 -0.45 27.65
C ASP A 397 13.69 -1.70 27.19
N ILE A 398 12.46 -1.52 26.67
CA ILE A 398 11.68 -2.61 26.07
C ILE A 398 12.41 -3.19 24.86
N PHE A 399 12.84 -2.32 23.92
CA PHE A 399 13.57 -2.74 22.74
C PHE A 399 14.87 -3.46 23.08
N ASN A 400 15.69 -2.87 23.96
CA ASN A 400 16.98 -3.44 24.33
C ASN A 400 16.83 -4.80 25.03
N TYR A 401 15.84 -4.95 25.92
CA TYR A 401 15.60 -6.22 26.60
C TYR A 401 15.09 -7.30 25.63
N SER A 402 14.14 -6.95 24.76
CA SER A 402 13.58 -7.88 23.78
C SER A 402 14.62 -8.35 22.77
N GLU A 403 15.51 -7.48 22.28
CA GLU A 403 16.63 -7.86 21.40
C GLU A 403 17.66 -8.74 22.13
N LEU A 404 18.00 -8.38 23.38
CA LEU A 404 19.01 -9.09 24.16
C LEU A 404 18.59 -10.52 24.54
N HIS A 405 17.30 -10.73 24.76
CA HIS A 405 16.72 -12.02 25.14
C HIS A 405 15.93 -12.70 24.02
N ASN A 406 15.95 -12.13 22.81
CA ASN A 406 15.25 -12.61 21.62
C ASN A 406 13.75 -12.90 21.86
N ILE A 407 13.06 -11.95 22.50
CA ILE A 407 11.65 -12.06 22.91
C ILE A 407 10.76 -11.38 21.88
N SER A 408 9.83 -12.14 21.31
CA SER A 408 8.79 -11.62 20.42
C SER A 408 7.80 -10.70 21.18
N PRO A 409 7.14 -9.75 20.49
CA PRO A 409 6.09 -8.95 21.10
C PRO A 409 5.00 -9.83 21.73
N PRO A 410 4.48 -9.47 22.93
CA PRO A 410 3.45 -10.25 23.60
C PRO A 410 2.16 -10.27 22.78
N GLU A 411 1.50 -11.43 22.69
CA GLU A 411 0.27 -11.59 21.92
C GLU A 411 -1.00 -11.32 22.75
N ASN A 412 -0.86 -11.24 24.07
CA ASN A 412 -1.94 -11.03 25.02
C ASN A 412 -1.49 -10.26 26.27
N ASP A 413 -2.46 -9.78 27.05
CA ASP A 413 -2.21 -8.96 28.24
C ASP A 413 -1.40 -9.69 29.32
N ASP A 414 -1.59 -11.00 29.49
CA ASP A 414 -0.85 -11.81 30.48
C ASP A 414 0.64 -11.92 30.11
N GLU A 415 0.95 -12.07 28.83
CA GLU A 415 2.33 -12.05 28.32
C GLU A 415 2.95 -10.67 28.44
N ALA A 416 2.18 -9.61 28.18
CA ALA A 416 2.63 -8.24 28.33
C ALA A 416 2.96 -7.92 29.80
N ILE A 417 2.13 -8.34 30.76
CA ILE A 417 2.38 -8.18 32.20
C ILE A 417 3.65 -8.94 32.63
N LYS A 418 3.83 -10.18 32.17
CA LYS A 418 5.02 -10.98 32.46
C LYS A 418 6.28 -10.34 31.87
N LEU A 419 6.21 -9.84 30.65
CA LEU A 419 7.32 -9.17 29.97
C LEU A 419 7.70 -7.86 30.68
N GLY A 420 6.71 -7.01 31.00
CA GLY A 420 6.93 -5.77 31.76
C GLY A 420 7.58 -6.03 33.11
N THR A 421 7.18 -7.10 33.81
CA THR A 421 7.80 -7.50 35.10
C THR A 421 9.28 -7.89 34.92
N LYS A 422 9.61 -8.70 33.91
CA LYS A 422 10.98 -9.11 33.61
C LYS A 422 11.88 -7.93 33.23
N ILE A 423 11.37 -6.98 32.45
CA ILE A 423 12.12 -5.78 32.05
C ILE A 423 12.41 -4.90 33.28
N ARG A 424 11.44 -4.72 34.19
CA ARG A 424 11.65 -3.98 35.44
C ARG A 424 12.75 -4.62 36.30
N ASP A 425 12.74 -5.94 36.43
CA ASP A 425 13.80 -6.66 37.15
C ASP A 425 15.16 -6.48 36.48
N TRP A 426 15.24 -6.57 35.15
CA TRP A 426 16.48 -6.34 34.41
C TRP A 426 17.02 -4.91 34.58
N ILE A 427 16.15 -3.91 34.57
CA ILE A 427 16.51 -2.52 34.86
C ILE A 427 17.04 -2.39 36.30
N LYS A 428 16.37 -3.01 37.28
CA LYS A 428 16.77 -2.99 38.70
C LYS A 428 18.15 -3.63 38.91
N HIS A 429 18.52 -4.61 38.09
CA HIS A 429 19.83 -5.27 38.11
C HIS A 429 20.88 -4.62 37.19
N GLY A 430 20.65 -3.38 36.76
CA GLY A 430 21.65 -2.57 36.06
C GLY A 430 21.81 -2.93 34.58
N ARG A 431 20.79 -3.50 33.94
CA ARG A 431 20.76 -3.83 32.50
C ARG A 431 21.90 -4.76 32.07
N SER A 432 22.16 -5.79 32.87
CA SER A 432 23.25 -6.74 32.61
C SER A 432 23.02 -7.57 31.35
N LYS A 433 24.10 -7.86 30.62
CA LYS A 433 24.06 -8.75 29.44
C LYS A 433 24.02 -10.22 29.88
N PRO A 434 23.44 -11.13 29.08
CA PRO A 434 23.49 -12.57 29.34
C PRO A 434 24.95 -13.02 29.44
N GLY A 435 25.35 -13.52 30.60
CA GLY A 435 26.70 -14.02 30.87
C GLY A 435 27.67 -13.07 31.59
N GLU A 436 27.29 -11.81 31.84
CA GLU A 436 28.08 -10.92 32.69
C GLU A 436 27.59 -10.99 34.15
N SER A 437 28.07 -11.98 34.92
CA SER A 437 28.00 -11.90 36.38
C SER A 437 29.25 -11.21 36.93
N LYS A 438 29.07 -10.07 37.58
CA LYS A 438 30.11 -9.49 38.44
C LYS A 438 30.24 -10.37 39.68
N ILE A 439 31.41 -10.99 39.82
CA ILE A 439 31.90 -11.55 41.07
C ILE A 439 32.19 -10.37 42.02
N ASP A 440 31.48 -10.27 43.15
CA ASP A 440 32.13 -10.21 44.46
C ASP A 440 31.17 -10.37 45.66
N LYS A 441 31.39 -11.48 46.37
CA LYS A 441 31.42 -11.70 47.83
C LYS A 441 30.37 -11.01 48.73
N LYS A 442 29.42 -11.83 49.20
CA LYS A 442 29.21 -12.03 50.65
C LYS A 442 28.87 -13.49 50.96
N THR A 443 29.70 -14.06 51.81
CA THR A 443 29.72 -15.43 52.30
C THR A 443 28.61 -15.66 53.34
N LYS A 444 27.83 -16.74 53.20
CA LYS A 444 27.54 -17.81 54.20
C LYS A 444 26.09 -18.33 54.13
N HIS A 445 26.02 -19.67 54.10
CA HIS A 445 24.87 -20.58 54.27
C HIS A 445 23.83 -20.53 53.14
N GLY A 446 23.50 -21.60 52.42
CA GLY A 446 23.86 -23.01 52.48
C GLY A 446 22.87 -23.76 51.58
N GLU A 447 23.37 -24.75 50.84
CA GLU A 447 22.64 -25.87 50.21
C GLU A 447 21.61 -25.58 49.09
N PHE A 448 21.49 -26.60 48.23
CA PHE A 448 20.59 -26.81 47.08
C PHE A 448 21.08 -26.37 45.70
N GLU A 449 21.98 -27.19 45.13
CA GLU A 449 21.96 -27.48 43.69
C GLU A 449 21.03 -28.67 43.41
N GLU A 450 20.52 -28.69 42.17
CA GLU A 450 19.99 -29.84 41.43
C GLU A 450 18.51 -30.21 41.67
N HIS A 451 17.61 -29.55 40.94
CA HIS A 451 16.53 -30.19 40.16
C HIS A 451 15.71 -29.13 39.42
N LEU A 452 15.26 -29.49 38.20
CA LEU A 452 14.34 -28.77 37.30
C LEU A 452 15.02 -27.96 36.17
N TYR A 453 15.61 -28.67 35.21
CA TYR A 453 15.48 -28.36 33.78
C TYR A 453 15.83 -29.61 32.97
N ASN A 454 14.90 -30.56 32.91
CA ASN A 454 14.85 -31.54 31.82
C ASN A 454 13.44 -32.14 31.75
N LYS A 455 12.48 -31.33 31.28
CA LYS A 455 11.11 -31.80 30.98
C LYS A 455 10.39 -30.79 30.10
N GLU A 456 10.85 -30.61 28.86
CA GLU A 456 9.97 -30.11 27.78
C GLU A 456 10.43 -30.41 26.34
N GLU A 457 11.56 -31.10 26.11
CA GLU A 457 11.95 -31.56 24.76
C GLU A 457 11.67 -33.04 24.46
N ILE A 458 10.85 -33.73 25.25
CA ILE A 458 10.41 -35.11 24.94
C ILE A 458 8.89 -35.20 25.03
N LYS A 459 8.17 -34.45 24.17
CA LYS A 459 6.73 -34.70 23.93
C LYS A 459 6.28 -34.60 22.47
N ASP A 460 7.04 -34.03 21.54
CA ASP A 460 6.57 -33.90 20.16
C ASP A 460 7.13 -34.89 19.13
N GLU A 461 8.13 -35.72 19.49
CA GLU A 461 8.58 -36.82 18.61
C GLU A 461 7.89 -38.17 18.88
N LYS A 462 7.22 -38.36 20.04
CA LYS A 462 6.46 -39.59 20.32
C LYS A 462 5.02 -39.58 19.81
N HIS A 463 4.44 -38.42 19.46
CA HIS A 463 3.08 -38.37 18.93
C HIS A 463 2.94 -38.51 17.41
N LYS A 464 4.07 -38.57 16.67
CA LYS A 464 4.09 -38.85 15.23
C LYS A 464 4.37 -40.32 14.87
N GLN A 465 4.94 -41.13 15.76
CA GLN A 465 5.17 -42.57 15.48
C GLN A 465 3.97 -43.46 15.83
N ASP A 466 3.16 -43.11 16.82
CA ASP A 466 2.01 -43.94 17.24
C ASP A 466 0.76 -43.79 16.34
N LYS A 467 0.69 -42.76 15.48
CA LYS A 467 -0.44 -42.57 14.53
C LYS A 467 -0.24 -43.24 13.16
N GLU A 468 0.97 -43.71 12.83
CA GLU A 468 1.23 -44.47 11.60
C GLU A 468 1.18 -45.99 11.81
N GLU A 469 1.46 -46.52 13.02
CA GLU A 469 1.30 -47.95 13.30
C GLU A 469 -0.16 -48.38 13.52
N GLU A 470 -1.05 -47.49 13.96
CA GLU A 470 -2.47 -47.83 14.18
C GLU A 470 -3.32 -47.84 12.88
N LYS A 471 -2.85 -47.18 11.80
CA LYS A 471 -3.45 -47.28 10.46
C LYS A 471 -2.99 -48.51 9.67
N SER A 472 -1.88 -49.15 10.07
CA SER A 472 -1.35 -50.38 9.47
C SER A 472 -2.02 -51.66 10.01
N LYS A 473 -2.54 -51.64 11.25
CA LYS A 473 -3.19 -52.81 11.89
C LYS A 473 -4.71 -52.95 11.65
N LYS A 474 -5.38 -51.98 11.01
CA LYS A 474 -6.82 -52.06 10.65
C LYS A 474 -7.12 -52.46 9.19
N LYS A 475 -6.11 -52.82 8.39
CA LYS A 475 -6.29 -53.33 6.99
C LYS A 475 -5.85 -54.78 6.77
N ARG A 476 -5.60 -55.55 7.82
CA ARG A 476 -5.35 -57.01 7.74
C ARG A 476 -6.26 -57.73 8.73
N GLY A 477 -7.52 -57.91 8.36
CA GLY A 477 -8.49 -58.56 9.24
C GLY A 477 -9.85 -58.84 8.64
N VAL A 478 -10.03 -58.84 7.31
CA VAL A 478 -11.22 -59.38 6.64
C VAL A 478 -10.78 -59.81 5.26
N PHE A 479 -10.55 -61.12 5.03
CA PHE A 479 -10.73 -61.89 3.78
C PHE A 479 -9.92 -63.20 3.85
N GLY A 480 -10.62 -64.33 3.92
CA GLY A 480 -10.16 -65.59 3.34
C GLY A 480 -9.58 -66.64 4.29
N PHE A 481 -10.46 -67.46 4.88
CA PHE A 481 -10.20 -68.90 4.99
C PHE A 481 -11.38 -69.65 4.38
N PHE A 482 -11.17 -70.15 3.16
CA PHE A 482 -12.06 -71.11 2.49
C PHE A 482 -11.46 -72.52 2.65
N LYS A 483 -12.29 -73.44 3.15
CA LYS A 483 -12.32 -74.90 2.93
C LYS A 483 -11.10 -75.75 3.33
N LYS A 484 -11.36 -76.69 4.26
CA LYS A 484 -11.73 -78.07 3.91
C LYS A 484 -12.51 -78.73 5.03
#